data_AF-V4AN05-F1
#
_entry.id   AF-V4AN05-F1
#
_cell.length_a   1.000
_cell.length_b   1.000
_cell.length_c   1.000
_cell.angle_alpha   90.00
_cell.angle_beta   90.00
_cell.angle_gamma   90.00
#
_symmetry.space_group_name_H-M   'P 1'
#
loop_
_entity.id
_entity.type
_entity.pdbx_description
1 polymer ?
#
loop_
_entity_poly.entity_id
_entity_poly.type
_entity_poly.pdbx_seq_one_letter_code
_entity_poly.pdbx_strand_id
1 'polypeptide(L)'
;MPLNFFKKRSKKMPFFRSQSDEAKRRLQHQLYLAQENPEPEFDISGCQIAEIPSSVFSLCRILYKEVLLLYDNWLTSIDTTGKLSDLQSLKVLDLHKNEIKHLPQAINHLHNLKVNNN
;
A
#
# COMPACT_ATOMS: atom_id res chain seq x y z
N MET A 1 46.29 -8.89 -27.35
CA MET A 1 44.98 -8.32 -27.03
C MET A 1 44.54 -8.82 -25.66
N PRO A 2 44.16 -7.94 -24.72
CA PRO A 2 43.16 -8.28 -23.72
C PRO A 2 41.88 -7.45 -23.97
N LEU A 3 40.73 -8.11 -23.96
CA LEU A 3 39.43 -7.48 -24.08
C LEU A 3 39.11 -6.69 -22.80
N ASN A 4 38.97 -5.37 -22.96
CA ASN A 4 38.24 -4.51 -22.06
C ASN A 4 36.77 -4.95 -22.00
N PHE A 5 36.26 -5.27 -20.81
CA PHE A 5 34.82 -5.35 -20.57
C PHE A 5 34.42 -4.56 -19.32
N PHE A 6 34.80 -3.28 -19.30
CA PHE A 6 34.13 -2.28 -18.47
C PHE A 6 33.14 -1.53 -19.35
N LYS A 7 31.85 -1.62 -19.01
CA LYS A 7 30.87 -0.52 -18.86
C LYS A 7 29.47 -1.11 -18.85
N LYS A 8 29.08 -1.69 -17.71
CA LYS A 8 27.67 -1.99 -17.45
C LYS A 8 26.93 -0.65 -17.41
N ARG A 9 26.01 -0.47 -18.36
CA ARG A 9 25.20 0.72 -18.60
C ARG A 9 24.64 1.29 -17.30
N SER A 10 25.02 2.53 -16.98
CA SER A 10 24.28 3.37 -16.04
C SER A 10 22.94 3.73 -16.69
N LYS A 11 21.91 2.92 -16.44
CA LYS A 11 20.53 3.38 -16.56
C LYS A 11 20.31 4.24 -15.32
N LYS A 12 20.09 5.55 -15.50
CA LYS A 12 19.49 6.39 -14.46
C LYS A 12 18.14 5.76 -14.13
N MET A 13 18.11 4.95 -13.07
CA MET A 13 16.87 4.43 -12.52
C MET A 13 16.09 5.62 -11.95
N PRO A 14 14.75 5.63 -12.02
CA PRO A 14 13.95 6.59 -11.28
C PRO A 14 14.46 6.59 -9.83
N PHE A 15 14.49 7.76 -9.21
CA PHE A 15 14.82 7.92 -7.81
C PHE A 15 13.70 7.26 -6.97
N PHE A 16 13.64 5.93 -6.97
CA PHE A 16 12.68 5.18 -6.18
C PHE A 16 13.06 5.42 -4.72
N ARG A 17 12.18 6.09 -3.98
CA ARG A 17 12.34 6.19 -2.54
C ARG A 17 12.45 4.76 -2.00
N SER A 18 13.55 4.46 -1.32
CA SER A 18 13.78 3.14 -0.73
C SER A 18 13.13 3.10 0.64
N GLN A 19 12.28 2.10 0.87
CA GLN A 19 11.66 1.85 2.16
C GLN A 19 12.74 1.53 3.21
N SER A 20 12.72 2.21 4.35
CA SER A 20 13.67 1.97 5.44
C SER A 20 13.48 0.57 6.07
N ASP A 21 14.52 0.02 6.68
CA ASP A 21 14.43 -1.28 7.37
C ASP A 21 13.53 -1.24 8.60
N GLU A 22 13.36 -0.06 9.21
CA GLU A 22 12.37 0.16 10.26
C GLU A 22 10.95 0.09 9.72
N ALA A 23 10.69 0.76 8.59
CA ALA A 23 9.38 0.75 7.94
C ALA A 23 9.00 -0.65 7.42
N LYS A 24 9.95 -1.44 6.92
CA LYS A 24 9.75 -2.86 6.59
C LYS A 24 9.35 -3.69 7.80
N ARG A 25 10.07 -3.52 8.92
CA ARG A 25 9.77 -4.23 10.18
C ARG A 25 8.40 -3.83 10.71
N ARG A 26 8.06 -2.53 10.66
CA ARG A 26 6.73 -2.03 11.02
C ARG A 26 5.65 -2.69 10.18
N LEU A 27 5.78 -2.69 8.84
CA LEU A 27 4.81 -3.32 7.95
C LEU A 27 4.63 -4.81 8.24
N GLN A 28 5.74 -5.55 8.41
CA GLN A 28 5.68 -6.99 8.75
C GLN A 28 4.99 -7.22 10.09
N HIS A 29 5.30 -6.39 11.08
CA HIS A 29 4.67 -6.47 12.40
C HIS A 29 3.16 -6.19 12.31
N GLN A 30 2.73 -5.17 11.57
CA GLN A 30 1.31 -4.87 11.38
C GLN A 30 0.58 -5.99 10.62
N LEU A 31 1.20 -6.58 9.61
CA LEU A 31 0.64 -7.74 8.89
C LEU A 31 0.45 -8.95 9.82
N TYR A 32 1.41 -9.19 10.72
CA TYR A 32 1.30 -10.24 11.72
C TYR A 32 0.18 -9.96 12.73
N LEU A 33 0.15 -8.74 13.30
CA LEU A 33 -0.90 -8.35 14.24
C LEU A 33 -2.29 -8.42 13.62
N ALA A 34 -2.44 -8.03 12.35
CA ALA A 34 -3.71 -8.12 11.65
C ALA A 34 -4.22 -9.55 11.50
N GLN A 35 -3.33 -10.55 11.46
CA GLN A 35 -3.69 -11.98 11.40
C GLN A 35 -4.05 -12.54 12.79
N GLU A 36 -3.30 -12.15 13.82
CA GLU A 36 -3.50 -12.65 15.19
C GLU A 36 -4.71 -11.99 15.88
N ASN A 37 -4.96 -10.71 15.60
CA ASN A 37 -6.08 -9.97 16.17
C ASN A 37 -6.97 -9.43 15.04
N PRO A 38 -8.14 -10.05 14.78
CA PRO A 38 -9.06 -9.65 13.72
C PRO A 38 -9.90 -8.45 14.14
N GLU A 39 -9.26 -7.39 14.65
CA GLU A 39 -9.95 -6.12 14.85
C GLU A 39 -10.47 -5.60 13.51
N PRO A 40 -11.60 -4.88 13.48
CA PRO A 40 -12.11 -4.30 12.25
C PRO A 40 -11.14 -3.28 11.64
N GLU A 41 -10.23 -2.74 12.44
CA GLU A 41 -9.20 -1.80 12.02
C GLU A 41 -7.92 -2.51 11.54
N PHE A 42 -7.32 -1.95 10.50
CA PHE A 42 -6.02 -2.37 10.01
C PHE A 42 -5.16 -1.13 9.71
N ASP A 43 -4.15 -0.92 10.54
CA ASP A 43 -3.22 0.19 10.42
C ASP A 43 -1.89 -0.23 9.78
N ILE A 44 -1.61 0.34 8.60
CA ILE A 44 -0.32 0.24 7.92
C ILE A 44 0.20 1.63 7.51
N SER A 45 -0.14 2.63 8.32
CA SER A 45 0.39 3.99 8.23
C SER A 45 1.88 4.06 8.57
N GLY A 46 2.57 5.08 8.03
CA GLY A 46 3.98 5.33 8.35
C GLY A 46 4.92 4.21 7.89
N CYS A 47 4.49 3.37 6.94
CA CYS A 47 5.25 2.22 6.46
C CYS A 47 6.09 2.54 5.22
N GLN A 48 6.15 3.80 4.79
CA GLN A 48 6.92 4.26 3.63
C GLN A 48 6.66 3.42 2.37
N ILE A 49 5.43 2.93 2.21
CA ILE A 49 5.06 2.09 1.07
C ILE A 49 4.69 2.97 -0.13
N ALA A 50 5.20 2.61 -1.31
CA ALA A 50 4.83 3.23 -2.58
C ALA A 50 3.59 2.57 -3.21
N GLU A 51 3.34 1.31 -2.83
CA GLU A 51 2.21 0.50 -3.30
C GLU A 51 1.68 -0.36 -2.16
N ILE A 52 0.38 -0.64 -2.18
CA ILE A 52 -0.26 -1.50 -1.19
C ILE A 52 0.09 -2.96 -1.51
N PRO A 53 0.66 -3.73 -0.56
CA PRO A 53 0.95 -5.14 -0.78
C PRO A 53 -0.31 -5.95 -1.08
N SER A 54 -0.23 -6.92 -1.99
CA SER A 54 -1.36 -7.78 -2.36
C SER A 54 -1.96 -8.54 -1.15
N SER A 55 -1.15 -8.84 -0.14
CA SER A 55 -1.59 -9.47 1.12
C SER A 55 -2.58 -8.60 1.89
N VAL A 56 -2.47 -7.27 1.84
CA VAL A 56 -3.39 -6.35 2.56
C VAL A 56 -4.81 -6.48 2.02
N PHE A 57 -4.97 -6.53 0.70
CA PHE A 57 -6.27 -6.74 0.05
C PHE A 57 -6.89 -8.09 0.47
N SER A 58 -6.08 -9.16 0.44
CA SER A 58 -6.52 -10.48 0.89
C SER A 58 -6.93 -10.49 2.37
N LEU A 59 -6.16 -9.83 3.25
CA LEU A 59 -6.47 -9.74 4.67
C LEU A 59 -7.76 -8.95 4.92
N CYS A 60 -7.96 -7.83 4.22
CA CYS A 60 -9.19 -7.05 4.33
C CYS A 60 -10.42 -7.89 3.97
N ARG A 61 -10.32 -8.70 2.91
CA ARG A 61 -11.40 -9.60 2.48
C ARG A 61 -11.65 -10.76 3.44
N ILE A 62 -10.59 -11.46 3.85
CA ILE A 62 -10.69 -12.68 4.66
C ILE A 62 -11.13 -12.35 6.08
N LEU A 63 -10.62 -11.26 6.64
CA LEU A 63 -10.86 -10.84 8.02
C LEU A 63 -11.96 -9.76 8.13
N TYR A 64 -12.66 -9.47 7.03
CA TYR A 64 -13.75 -8.50 6.98
C TYR A 64 -13.40 -7.15 7.63
N LYS A 65 -12.21 -6.62 7.32
CA LYS A 65 -11.76 -5.33 7.86
C LYS A 65 -12.72 -4.23 7.43
N GLU A 66 -13.05 -3.34 8.35
CA GLU A 66 -13.95 -2.20 8.14
C GLU A 66 -13.19 -0.87 8.01
N VAL A 67 -11.98 -0.78 8.58
CA VAL A 67 -11.17 0.43 8.58
C VAL A 67 -9.75 0.09 8.12
N LEU A 68 -9.26 0.78 7.09
CA LEU A 68 -7.88 0.64 6.58
C LEU A 68 -7.19 2.00 6.64
N LEU A 69 -6.17 2.09 7.48
CA LEU A 69 -5.36 3.30 7.67
C LEU A 69 -4.05 3.16 6.89
N LEU A 70 -3.87 4.03 5.90
CA LEU A 70 -2.74 4.05 4.98
C LEU A 70 -2.04 5.41 4.96
N TYR A 71 -2.33 6.27 5.94
CA TYR A 71 -1.77 7.62 5.98
C TYR A 71 -0.26 7.64 6.20
N ASP A 72 0.40 8.74 5.84
CA ASP A 72 1.85 8.91 5.98
C ASP A 72 2.66 7.83 5.24
N ASN A 73 2.30 7.62 3.97
CA ASN A 73 2.97 6.70 3.07
C ASN A 73 3.32 7.43 1.75
N TRP A 74 3.90 6.73 0.78
CA TRP A 74 4.29 7.28 -0.52
C TRP A 74 3.40 6.75 -1.65
N LEU A 75 2.14 6.43 -1.34
CA LEU A 75 1.21 5.90 -2.34
C LEU A 75 0.96 6.96 -3.40
N THR A 76 1.09 6.56 -4.66
CA THR A 76 0.73 7.40 -5.82
C THR A 76 -0.60 6.99 -6.44
N SER A 77 -1.00 5.74 -6.19
CA SER A 77 -2.27 5.14 -6.59
C SER A 77 -2.63 4.03 -5.59
N ILE A 78 -3.92 3.70 -5.50
CA ILE A 78 -4.45 2.64 -4.63
C ILE A 78 -4.88 1.39 -5.41
N ASP A 79 -4.89 1.44 -6.75
CA ASP A 79 -5.32 0.33 -7.62
C ASP A 79 -4.21 -0.25 -8.50
N THR A 80 -2.97 -0.27 -8.01
CA THR A 80 -1.85 -0.80 -8.80
C THR A 80 -1.99 -2.30 -9.08
N THR A 81 -2.76 -3.02 -8.26
CA THR A 81 -2.93 -4.47 -8.34
C THR A 81 -4.26 -4.92 -8.92
N GLY A 82 -5.21 -4.01 -9.18
CA GLY A 82 -6.57 -4.36 -9.66
C GLY A 82 -7.43 -5.08 -8.61
N LYS A 83 -7.03 -5.07 -7.34
CA LYS A 83 -7.71 -5.79 -6.24
C LYS A 83 -8.56 -4.89 -5.36
N LEU A 84 -8.90 -3.68 -5.79
CA LEU A 84 -9.80 -2.80 -5.04
C LEU A 84 -11.14 -3.46 -4.73
N SER A 85 -11.63 -4.35 -5.59
CA SER A 85 -12.86 -5.12 -5.36
C SER A 85 -12.79 -6.06 -4.15
N ASP A 86 -11.60 -6.42 -3.66
CA ASP A 86 -11.46 -7.23 -2.44
C ASP A 86 -11.75 -6.41 -1.17
N LEU A 87 -11.88 -5.08 -1.27
CA LEU A 87 -12.13 -4.16 -0.16
C LEU A 87 -13.63 -3.90 0.08
N GLN A 88 -14.54 -4.78 -0.35
CA GLN A 88 -15.99 -4.56 -0.26
C GLN A 88 -16.53 -4.36 1.17
N SER A 89 -15.87 -4.90 2.18
CA SER A 89 -16.25 -4.76 3.59
C SER A 89 -15.80 -3.42 4.20
N LEU A 90 -14.90 -2.69 3.55
CA LEU A 90 -14.35 -1.46 4.08
C LEU A 90 -15.38 -0.33 4.10
N LYS A 91 -15.46 0.33 5.25
CA LYS A 91 -16.26 1.52 5.50
C LYS A 91 -15.40 2.78 5.52
N VAL A 92 -14.14 2.66 5.95
CA VAL A 92 -13.21 3.79 6.05
C VAL A 92 -11.87 3.44 5.41
N LEU A 93 -11.42 4.29 4.49
CA LEU A 93 -10.11 4.19 3.88
C LEU A 93 -9.40 5.54 4.05
N ASP A 94 -8.38 5.58 4.90
CA ASP A 94 -7.62 6.80 5.17
C ASP A 94 -6.30 6.83 4.40
N LEU A 95 -6.17 7.80 3.51
CA LEU A 95 -5.10 7.99 2.55
C LEU A 95 -4.41 9.35 2.73
N HIS A 96 -4.73 10.13 3.77
CA HIS A 96 -4.11 11.45 3.96
C HIS A 96 -2.58 11.33 4.07
N LYS A 97 -1.84 12.41 3.75
CA LYS A 97 -0.35 12.39 3.69
C LYS A 97 0.21 11.28 2.79
N ASN A 98 -0.37 11.09 1.61
CA ASN A 98 0.19 10.31 0.51
C ASN A 98 0.44 11.20 -0.73
N GLU A 99 0.93 10.61 -1.81
CA GLU A 99 1.18 11.28 -3.10
C GLU A 99 0.08 10.99 -4.14
N ILE A 100 -1.12 10.63 -3.67
CA ILE A 100 -2.26 10.26 -4.53
C ILE A 100 -2.85 11.52 -5.15
N LYS A 101 -2.74 11.63 -6.47
CA LYS A 101 -3.31 12.76 -7.24
C LYS A 101 -4.76 12.53 -7.63
N HIS A 102 -5.11 11.28 -7.95
CA HIS A 102 -6.43 10.90 -8.42
C HIS A 102 -6.80 9.56 -7.80
N LEU A 103 -8.07 9.43 -7.41
CA LEU A 103 -8.62 8.14 -7.03
C LEU A 103 -9.06 7.39 -8.30
N PRO A 104 -8.80 6.08 -8.38
CA PRO A 104 -9.20 5.24 -9.51
C PRO A 104 -10.72 5.08 -9.55
N GLN A 105 -11.31 4.99 -10.75
CA GLN A 105 -12.76 4.78 -10.92
C GLN A 105 -13.27 3.53 -10.23
N ALA A 106 -12.41 2.52 -10.04
CA ALA A 106 -12.74 1.28 -9.34
C ALA A 106 -13.23 1.51 -7.90
N ILE A 107 -12.87 2.64 -7.26
CA ILE A 107 -13.35 2.98 -5.91
C ILE A 107 -14.87 3.14 -5.85
N ASN A 108 -15.51 3.48 -6.97
CA ASN A 108 -16.96 3.63 -7.05
C ASN A 108 -17.72 2.30 -6.85
N HIS A 109 -17.04 1.15 -7.01
CA HIS A 109 -17.63 -0.16 -6.70
C HIS A 109 -17.76 -0.39 -5.18
N LEU A 110 -17.01 0.36 -4.37
CA LEU A 110 -17.01 0.29 -2.92
C LEU A 110 -18.07 1.26 -2.37
N HIS A 111 -19.33 0.88 -2.55
CA HIS A 111 -20.51 1.71 -2.25
C HIS A 111 -20.62 2.16 -0.78
N ASN A 112 -20.05 1.41 0.16
CA ASN A 112 -20.06 1.73 1.59
C ASN A 112 -18.80 2.47 2.07
N LEU A 113 -17.86 2.75 1.16
CA LEU A 113 -16.55 3.26 1.52
C LEU A 113 -16.54 4.79 1.62
N LYS A 114 -16.13 5.28 2.79
CA LYS A 114 -15.71 6.65 3.01
C LYS A 114 -14.20 6.76 2.83
N VAL A 115 -13.79 7.49 1.79
CA VAL A 115 -12.38 7.77 1.52
C VAL A 115 -12.00 9.10 2.16
N ASN A 116 -10.93 9.09 2.95
CA ASN A 116 -10.28 10.31 3.42
C ASN A 116 -8.94 10.48 2.69
N ASN A 117 -8.78 11.56 1.92
CA ASN A 117 -7.56 11.81 1.14
C ASN A 117 -7.07 13.27 1.26
N ASN A 118 -7.58 14.04 2.23
CA ASN A 118 -7.25 15.45 2.47
C ASN A 118 -6.51 15.65 3.78
#